data_AF-A0A263E1H6-F1
#
_entry.id   AF-A0A263E1H6-F1
#
_cell.length_a   1.000
_cell.length_b   1.000
_cell.length_c   1.000
_cell.angle_alpha   90.00
_cell.angle_beta   90.00
_cell.angle_gamma   90.00
#
_symmetry.space_group_name_H-M   'P 1'
#
loop_
_entity.id
_entity.type
_entity.pdbx_description
1 polymer ?
#
loop_
_entity_poly.entity_id
_entity_poly.type
_entity_poly.pdbx_seq_one_letter_code
_entity_poly.pdbx_strand_id
1 'polypeptide(L)'
;MSDRKDAVRRYLGSRKNIAGMSGALAGVGLHAAGVIGDVWPVVAAGLYGVGALVGPADPVPAAEPRLTDVLRVEADALLDRAVTLDRELPAGALALVRRIVRTVRLVLDRLDEVADREADRIAAPDQLARAAEIVRVDVPACVDTYLGRAPSTPAERAARELCTQLELVVAGADGLAAQVPDVHAQRAEDLTREMRRRHEG
;
A
#
# COMPACT_ATOMS: atom_id res chain seq x y z
N MET A 1 -17.93 -29.69 0.90
CA MET A 1 -18.89 -29.45 -0.21
C MET A 1 -19.26 -27.96 -0.38
N SER A 2 -18.66 -27.03 0.39
CA SER A 2 -18.86 -25.57 0.24
C SER A 2 -17.85 -24.89 -0.70
N ASP A 3 -16.61 -25.36 -0.82
CA ASP A 3 -15.56 -24.73 -1.66
C ASP A 3 -15.93 -24.53 -3.14
N ARG A 4 -16.68 -25.49 -3.71
CA ARG A 4 -17.04 -25.44 -5.13
C ARG A 4 -18.03 -24.31 -5.43
N LYS A 5 -18.86 -23.92 -4.45
CA LYS A 5 -19.87 -22.86 -4.64
C LYS A 5 -19.22 -21.48 -4.67
N ASP A 6 -18.17 -21.28 -3.88
CA ASP A 6 -17.43 -20.02 -3.80
C ASP A 6 -16.53 -19.80 -5.02
N ALA A 7 -15.90 -20.87 -5.52
CA ALA A 7 -15.15 -20.83 -6.78
C ALA A 7 -16.05 -20.49 -7.98
N VAL A 8 -17.26 -21.07 -8.04
CA VAL A 8 -18.23 -20.81 -9.12
C VAL A 8 -18.79 -19.38 -9.03
N ARG A 9 -19.07 -18.86 -7.82
CA ARG A 9 -19.51 -17.47 -7.63
C ARG A 9 -18.43 -16.46 -8.02
N ARG A 10 -17.17 -16.76 -7.73
CA ARG A 10 -16.01 -15.94 -8.12
C ARG A 10 -15.73 -16.01 -9.62
N TYR A 11 -16.05 -17.13 -10.27
CA TYR A 11 -15.98 -17.30 -11.72
C TYR A 11 -17.11 -16.54 -12.46
N LEU A 12 -18.32 -16.50 -11.87
CA LEU A 12 -19.48 -15.78 -12.42
C LEU A 12 -19.40 -14.26 -12.24
N GLY A 13 -18.72 -13.78 -11.19
CA GLY A 13 -18.51 -12.33 -10.95
C GLY A 13 -17.32 -11.72 -11.67
N SER A 14 -16.54 -12.50 -12.43
CA SER A 14 -15.37 -12.01 -13.16
C SER A 14 -15.79 -11.22 -14.40
N ARG A 15 -15.21 -10.03 -14.61
CA ARG A 15 -15.42 -9.18 -15.80
C ARG A 15 -15.14 -9.92 -17.12
N LYS A 16 -14.43 -11.05 -17.07
CA LYS A 16 -14.21 -11.99 -18.18
C LYS A 16 -15.51 -12.68 -18.65
N ASN A 17 -16.47 -12.93 -17.76
CA ASN A 17 -17.76 -13.50 -18.12
C ASN A 17 -18.67 -12.44 -18.79
N ILE A 18 -18.56 -11.18 -18.37
CA ILE A 18 -19.27 -10.04 -18.99
C ILE A 18 -18.71 -9.76 -20.39
N ALA A 19 -17.38 -9.75 -20.57
CA ALA A 19 -16.75 -9.60 -21.89
C ALA A 19 -17.05 -10.81 -22.83
N GLY A 20 -17.08 -12.03 -22.27
CA GLY A 20 -17.54 -13.23 -22.98
C GLY A 20 -19.02 -13.14 -23.38
N MET A 21 -19.89 -12.57 -22.53
CA MET A 21 -21.30 -12.33 -22.83
C MET A 21 -21.50 -11.27 -23.92
N SER A 22 -20.66 -10.22 -23.96
CA SER A 22 -20.66 -9.21 -25.03
C SER A 22 -20.24 -9.81 -26.38
N GLY A 23 -19.24 -10.70 -26.38
CA GLY A 23 -18.84 -11.46 -27.57
C GLY A 23 -19.92 -12.45 -28.04
N ALA A 24 -20.62 -13.11 -27.11
CA ALA A 24 -21.76 -13.97 -27.42
C ALA A 24 -22.95 -13.17 -27.99
N LEU A 25 -23.24 -11.97 -27.47
CA LEU A 25 -24.27 -11.07 -28.02
C LEU A 25 -23.93 -10.60 -29.44
N ALA A 26 -22.66 -10.30 -29.72
CA ALA A 26 -22.20 -9.92 -31.06
C ALA A 26 -22.32 -11.08 -32.07
N GLY A 27 -22.02 -12.32 -31.65
CA GLY A 27 -22.23 -13.52 -32.45
C GLY A 27 -23.70 -13.79 -32.77
N VAL A 28 -24.60 -13.56 -31.81
CA VAL A 28 -26.06 -13.66 -32.02
C VAL A 28 -26.58 -12.56 -32.95
N GLY A 29 -26.07 -11.33 -32.84
CA GLY A 29 -26.42 -10.22 -33.75
C GLY A 29 -25.98 -10.44 -35.19
N LEU A 30 -24.81 -11.07 -35.39
CA LEU A 30 -24.30 -11.41 -36.72
C LEU A 30 -25.05 -12.60 -37.34
N HIS A 31 -25.50 -13.56 -36.52
CA HIS A 31 -26.34 -14.67 -36.96
C HIS A 31 -27.74 -14.21 -37.38
N ALA A 32 -28.32 -13.24 -36.65
CA ALA A 32 -29.62 -12.65 -36.99
C ALA A 32 -29.59 -11.80 -38.28
N ALA A 33 -28.41 -11.33 -38.72
CA ALA A 33 -28.25 -10.52 -39.93
C ALA A 33 -28.22 -11.35 -41.23
N GLY A 34 -28.16 -12.69 -41.16
CA GLY A 34 -28.38 -13.57 -42.32
C GLY A 34 -27.30 -13.55 -43.43
N VAL A 35 -26.07 -13.15 -43.13
CA VAL A 35 -25.06 -12.83 -44.15
C VAL A 35 -24.11 -14.00 -44.52
N ILE A 36 -24.05 -15.12 -43.78
CA ILE A 36 -23.04 -16.18 -44.03
C ILE A 36 -23.62 -17.58 -43.78
N GLY A 37 -23.59 -18.45 -44.80
CA GLY A 37 -23.97 -19.87 -44.72
C GLY A 37 -22.94 -20.76 -43.98
N ASP A 38 -22.84 -22.04 -44.38
CA ASP A 38 -22.11 -23.16 -43.71
C ASP A 38 -20.61 -22.98 -43.36
N VAL A 39 -20.01 -21.84 -43.69
CA VAL A 39 -18.57 -21.54 -43.43
C VAL A 39 -18.33 -20.74 -42.14
N TRP A 40 -19.38 -20.37 -41.41
CA TRP A 40 -19.31 -19.70 -40.10
C TRP A 40 -18.32 -20.32 -39.08
N PRO A 41 -18.22 -21.66 -38.91
CA PRO A 41 -17.30 -22.25 -37.93
C PRO A 41 -15.83 -21.94 -38.22
N VAL A 42 -15.46 -21.88 -39.50
CA VAL A 42 -14.07 -21.61 -39.94
C VAL A 42 -13.72 -20.14 -39.73
N VAL A 43 -14.66 -19.24 -39.99
CA VAL A 43 -14.49 -17.80 -39.74
C VAL A 43 -14.40 -17.51 -38.24
N ALA A 44 -15.24 -18.17 -37.43
CA ALA A 44 -15.20 -18.06 -35.96
C ALA A 44 -13.89 -18.60 -35.39
N ALA A 45 -13.40 -19.75 -35.87
CA ALA A 45 -12.11 -20.30 -35.46
C ALA A 45 -10.94 -19.41 -35.90
N GLY A 46 -11.01 -18.83 -37.10
CA GLY A 46 -10.02 -17.88 -37.60
C GLY A 46 -9.97 -16.58 -36.79
N LEU A 47 -11.12 -15.98 -36.48
CA LEU A 47 -11.20 -14.78 -35.63
C LEU A 47 -10.77 -15.06 -34.18
N TYR A 48 -11.11 -16.23 -33.64
CA TYR A 48 -10.63 -16.65 -32.32
C TYR A 48 -9.11 -16.82 -32.32
N GLY A 49 -8.53 -17.42 -33.36
CA GLY A 49 -7.09 -17.58 -33.53
C GLY A 49 -6.36 -16.25 -33.69
N VAL A 50 -6.87 -15.32 -34.52
CA VAL A 50 -6.30 -13.98 -34.69
C VAL A 50 -6.46 -13.15 -33.41
N GLY A 51 -7.59 -13.25 -32.72
CA GLY A 51 -7.80 -12.60 -31.42
C GLY A 51 -6.87 -13.12 -30.33
N ALA A 52 -6.54 -14.41 -30.36
CA ALA A 52 -5.58 -15.03 -29.44
C ALA A 52 -4.12 -14.68 -29.76
N LEU A 53 -3.79 -14.39 -31.03
CA LEU A 53 -2.45 -13.99 -31.48
C LEU A 53 -2.19 -12.48 -31.44
N VAL A 54 -3.24 -11.65 -31.53
CA VAL A 54 -3.17 -10.17 -31.44
C VAL A 54 -3.52 -9.67 -30.04
N GLY A 55 -4.10 -10.52 -29.19
CA GLY A 55 -4.25 -10.24 -27.77
C GLY A 55 -2.86 -9.97 -27.17
N PRO A 56 -2.65 -8.83 -26.48
CA PRO A 56 -1.38 -8.57 -25.83
C PRO A 56 -1.10 -9.75 -24.90
N ALA A 57 0.07 -10.39 -25.06
CA ALA A 57 0.57 -11.39 -24.13
C ALA A 57 0.34 -10.83 -22.73
N ASP A 58 -0.39 -11.57 -21.90
CA ASP A 58 -0.75 -11.14 -20.55
C ASP A 58 0.51 -10.52 -19.92
N PRO A 59 0.50 -9.22 -19.56
CA PRO A 59 1.57 -8.71 -18.74
C PRO A 59 1.60 -9.63 -17.53
N VAL A 60 2.75 -10.29 -17.30
CA VAL A 60 3.05 -10.96 -16.03
C VAL A 60 2.51 -10.01 -14.98
N PRO A 61 1.51 -10.40 -14.17
CA PRO A 61 0.88 -9.45 -13.27
C PRO A 61 2.01 -8.91 -12.40
N ALA A 62 2.43 -7.67 -12.67
CA ALA A 62 3.24 -6.93 -11.75
C ALA A 62 2.45 -7.03 -10.45
N ALA A 63 3.03 -7.67 -9.44
CA ALA A 63 2.38 -7.80 -8.15
C ALA A 63 1.82 -6.42 -7.82
N GLU A 64 0.50 -6.32 -7.59
CA GLU A 64 -0.10 -5.04 -7.25
C GLU A 64 0.74 -4.43 -6.12
N PRO A 65 1.24 -3.20 -6.27
CA PRO A 65 2.16 -2.62 -5.31
C PRO A 65 1.53 -2.68 -3.93
N ARG A 66 2.27 -3.21 -2.95
CA ARG A 66 1.74 -3.34 -1.59
C ARG A 66 1.47 -1.93 -1.06
N LEU A 67 0.47 -1.79 -0.19
CA LEU A 67 0.17 -0.50 0.42
C LEU A 67 1.38 0.08 1.18
N THR A 68 2.21 -0.80 1.75
CA THR A 68 3.51 -0.47 2.36
C THR A 68 4.47 0.19 1.36
N ASP A 69 4.58 -0.32 0.13
CA ASP A 69 5.42 0.25 -0.93
C ASP A 69 4.96 1.64 -1.34
N VAL A 70 3.64 1.82 -1.52
CA VAL A 70 3.05 3.12 -1.84
C VAL A 70 3.37 4.13 -0.73
N LEU A 71 3.20 3.71 0.52
CA LEU A 71 3.43 4.59 1.66
C LEU A 71 4.91 4.93 1.87
N ARG A 72 5.84 4.01 1.53
CA ARG A 72 7.27 4.32 1.50
C ARG A 72 7.58 5.44 0.52
N VAL A 73 7.06 5.34 -0.71
CA VAL A 73 7.25 6.39 -1.73
C VAL A 73 6.67 7.72 -1.27
N GLU A 74 5.50 7.72 -0.62
CA GLU A 74 4.91 8.94 -0.07
C GLU A 74 5.72 9.54 1.08
N ALA A 75 6.27 8.71 1.97
CA ALA A 75 7.14 9.16 3.05
C ALA A 75 8.47 9.74 2.51
N ASP A 76 8.98 9.19 1.42
CA ASP A 76 10.16 9.68 0.72
C ASP A 76 9.88 11.03 0.07
N ALA A 77 8.75 11.16 -0.63
CA ALA A 77 8.31 12.41 -1.22
C ALA A 77 8.09 13.51 -0.17
N LEU A 78 7.55 13.14 1.01
CA LEU A 78 7.41 14.04 2.14
C LEU A 78 8.77 14.54 2.65
N LEU A 79 9.75 13.65 2.77
CA LEU A 79 11.10 14.02 3.17
C LEU A 79 11.77 14.93 2.13
N ASP A 80 11.66 14.60 0.85
CA ASP A 80 12.24 15.38 -0.24
C ASP A 80 11.62 16.79 -0.30
N ARG A 81 10.31 16.89 -0.07
CA ARG A 81 9.62 18.18 0.09
C ARG A 81 10.18 18.98 1.26
N ALA A 82 10.36 18.36 2.43
CA ALA A 82 10.91 19.02 3.60
C ALA A 82 12.38 19.46 3.38
N VAL A 83 13.19 18.67 2.67
CA VAL A 83 14.56 19.04 2.28
C VAL A 83 14.56 20.24 1.33
N THR A 84 13.64 20.26 0.37
CA THR A 84 13.49 21.39 -0.56
C THR A 84 13.13 22.69 0.17
N LEU A 85 12.32 22.58 1.22
CA LEU A 85 11.84 23.69 2.03
C LEU A 85 12.73 23.99 3.24
N ASP A 86 13.90 23.38 3.38
CA ASP A 86 14.76 23.49 4.58
C ASP A 86 15.07 24.94 4.98
N ARG A 87 15.22 25.84 4.00
CA ARG A 87 15.47 27.27 4.25
C ARG A 87 14.27 28.04 4.78
N GLU A 88 13.06 27.56 4.49
CA GLU A 88 11.80 28.17 4.93
C GLU A 88 11.36 27.60 6.27
N LEU A 89 11.76 26.36 6.56
CA LEU A 89 11.49 25.67 7.81
C LEU A 89 12.35 26.19 8.96
N PRO A 90 11.83 26.15 10.20
CA PRO A 90 12.61 26.54 11.36
C PRO A 90 13.70 25.50 11.67
N ALA A 91 14.77 25.97 12.31
CA ALA A 91 15.87 25.11 12.71
C ALA A 91 15.36 23.90 13.53
N GLY A 92 15.75 22.70 13.11
CA GLY A 92 15.36 21.44 13.76
C GLY A 92 14.12 20.76 13.17
N ALA A 93 13.24 21.46 12.44
CA ALA A 93 12.05 20.84 11.85
C ALA A 93 12.41 19.73 10.86
N LEU A 94 13.40 19.95 9.97
CA LEU A 94 13.85 18.92 9.04
C LEU A 94 14.40 17.68 9.77
N ALA A 95 15.08 17.86 10.90
CA ALA A 95 15.60 16.74 11.69
C ALA A 95 14.46 15.90 12.30
N LEU A 96 13.38 16.55 12.76
CA LEU A 96 12.18 15.88 13.26
C LEU A 96 11.46 15.12 12.14
N VAL A 97 11.26 15.74 10.96
CA VAL A 97 10.66 15.07 9.79
C VAL A 97 11.48 13.84 9.36
N ARG A 98 12.81 13.97 9.30
CA ARG A 98 13.71 12.84 9.02
C ARG A 98 13.54 11.70 10.01
N ARG A 99 13.38 12.02 11.30
CA ARG A 99 13.13 11.01 12.34
C ARG A 99 11.80 10.32 12.12
N ILE A 100 10.71 11.07 11.89
CA ILE A 100 9.37 10.52 11.63
C ILE A 100 9.42 9.56 10.43
N VAL A 101 9.96 10.00 9.29
CA VAL A 101 10.04 9.18 8.07
C VAL A 101 10.87 7.92 8.31
N ARG A 102 11.99 8.01 9.04
CA ARG A 102 12.79 6.83 9.40
C ARG A 102 11.99 5.84 10.27
N THR A 103 11.30 6.33 11.30
CA THR A 103 10.49 5.48 12.18
C THR A 103 9.35 4.83 11.40
N VAL A 104 8.66 5.57 10.52
CA VAL A 104 7.60 5.04 9.66
C VAL A 104 8.13 3.96 8.71
N ARG A 105 9.26 4.18 8.02
CA ARG A 105 9.86 3.16 7.15
C ARG A 105 10.15 1.86 7.93
N LEU A 106 10.73 1.98 9.11
CA LEU A 106 10.99 0.84 9.98
C LEU A 106 9.70 0.11 10.40
N VAL A 107 8.61 0.83 10.68
CA VAL A 107 7.29 0.23 10.93
C VAL A 107 6.81 -0.53 9.69
N LEU A 108 6.91 0.06 8.50
CA LEU A 108 6.45 -0.57 7.25
C LEU A 108 7.24 -1.83 6.91
N ASP A 109 8.54 -1.81 7.15
CA ASP A 109 9.40 -2.99 6.96
C ASP A 109 8.98 -4.13 7.88
N ARG A 110 8.72 -3.84 9.16
CA ARG A 110 8.21 -4.84 10.11
C ARG A 110 6.81 -5.33 9.75
N LEU A 111 5.93 -4.45 9.27
CA LEU A 111 4.58 -4.84 8.85
C LEU A 111 4.61 -5.78 7.64
N ASP A 112 5.54 -5.58 6.69
CA ASP A 112 5.74 -6.52 5.58
C ASP A 112 6.22 -7.89 6.06
N GLU A 113 7.09 -7.95 7.07
CA GLU A 113 7.55 -9.21 7.68
C GLU A 113 6.45 -9.95 8.46
N VAL A 114 5.50 -9.19 9.02
CA VAL A 114 4.42 -9.71 9.88
C VAL A 114 3.21 -10.14 9.05
N ALA A 115 2.94 -9.52 7.89
CA ALA A 115 1.86 -9.89 6.98
C ALA A 115 1.93 -11.36 6.51
N ASP A 116 3.10 -11.98 6.56
CA ASP A 116 3.33 -13.39 6.25
C ASP A 116 2.86 -14.35 7.37
N ARG A 117 2.39 -13.86 8.54
CA ARG A 117 1.88 -14.68 9.65
C ARG A 117 0.38 -14.48 9.91
N GLU A 118 -0.33 -15.61 10.09
CA GLU A 118 -1.79 -15.68 10.18
C GLU A 118 -2.40 -14.91 11.38
N ALA A 119 -1.71 -14.87 12.53
CA ALA A 119 -2.23 -14.29 13.78
C ALA A 119 -2.18 -12.75 13.81
N ASP A 120 -1.24 -12.13 13.08
CA ASP A 120 -0.99 -10.69 13.13
C ASP A 120 -1.66 -9.92 11.97
N ARG A 121 -2.27 -10.65 11.04
CA ARG A 121 -3.02 -10.08 9.89
C ARG A 121 -4.18 -9.16 10.32
N ILE A 122 -4.69 -9.33 11.54
CA ILE A 122 -5.82 -8.56 12.07
C ILE A 122 -5.39 -7.17 12.54
N ALA A 123 -4.19 -7.02 13.11
CA ALA A 123 -3.72 -5.74 13.64
C ALA A 123 -3.03 -4.88 12.58
N ALA A 124 -2.36 -5.52 11.60
CA ALA A 124 -1.65 -4.86 10.51
C ALA A 124 -2.41 -3.71 9.78
N PRO A 125 -3.74 -3.81 9.52
CA PRO A 125 -4.49 -2.73 8.86
C PRO A 125 -4.54 -1.44 9.68
N ASP A 126 -4.70 -1.53 11.00
CA ASP A 126 -4.81 -0.36 11.88
C ASP A 126 -3.46 0.37 11.99
N GLN A 127 -2.35 -0.39 12.08
CA GLN A 127 -1.01 0.20 12.10
C GLN A 127 -0.64 0.84 10.76
N LEU A 128 -1.04 0.20 9.64
CA LEU A 128 -0.88 0.80 8.31
C LEU A 128 -1.71 2.09 8.16
N ALA A 129 -2.95 2.09 8.64
CA ALA A 129 -3.80 3.28 8.61
C ALA A 129 -3.17 4.42 9.41
N ARG A 130 -2.63 4.14 10.61
CA ARG A 130 -1.95 5.16 11.43
C ARG A 130 -0.66 5.67 10.79
N ALA A 131 0.14 4.79 10.19
CA ALA A 131 1.31 5.21 9.42
C ALA A 131 0.92 6.10 8.23
N ALA A 132 -0.15 5.74 7.53
CA ALA A 132 -0.68 6.53 6.43
C ALA A 132 -1.18 7.90 6.89
N GLU A 133 -1.85 7.98 8.03
CA GLU A 133 -2.30 9.23 8.63
C GLU A 133 -1.11 10.14 8.98
N ILE A 134 -0.05 9.60 9.58
CA ILE A 134 1.17 10.37 9.90
C ILE A 134 1.78 11.00 8.65
N VAL A 135 1.95 10.22 7.58
CA VAL A 135 2.61 10.64 6.35
C VAL A 135 1.74 11.58 5.51
N ARG A 136 0.44 11.29 5.40
CA ARG A 136 -0.48 12.01 4.50
C ARG A 136 -1.15 13.21 5.15
N VAL A 137 -1.30 13.20 6.47
CA VAL A 137 -2.10 14.18 7.20
C VAL A 137 -1.26 14.90 8.25
N ASP A 138 -0.74 14.20 9.25
CA ASP A 138 -0.17 14.85 10.44
C ASP A 138 1.04 15.73 10.09
N VAL A 139 2.04 15.18 9.39
CA VAL A 139 3.25 15.95 9.04
C VAL A 139 2.94 17.06 8.02
N PRO A 140 2.25 16.80 6.89
CA PRO A 140 1.90 17.85 5.94
C PRO A 140 1.10 18.97 6.58
N ALA A 141 0.10 18.66 7.42
CA ALA A 141 -0.73 19.67 8.07
C ALA A 141 0.09 20.61 8.96
N CYS A 142 1.05 20.09 9.73
CA CYS A 142 1.92 20.90 10.58
C CYS A 142 2.76 21.87 9.71
N VAL A 143 3.40 21.34 8.66
CA VAL A 143 4.27 22.11 7.77
C VAL A 143 3.47 23.16 7.01
N ASP A 144 2.34 22.77 6.41
CA ASP A 144 1.48 23.67 5.63
C ASP A 144 0.88 24.77 6.52
N THR A 145 0.50 24.44 7.77
CA THR A 145 0.03 25.45 8.73
C THR A 145 1.11 26.48 9.05
N TYR A 146 2.36 26.05 9.22
CA TYR A 146 3.48 26.97 9.48
C TYR A 146 3.79 27.85 8.28
N LEU A 147 3.82 27.29 7.07
CA LEU A 147 4.09 28.02 5.83
C LEU A 147 2.95 28.98 5.45
N GLY A 148 1.70 28.59 5.74
CA GLY A 148 0.50 29.38 5.48
C GLY A 148 0.17 30.44 6.54
N ARG A 149 1.04 30.64 7.53
CA ARG A 149 0.82 31.60 8.62
C ARG A 149 0.66 33.04 8.10
N ALA A 150 -0.11 33.85 8.83
CA ALA A 150 -0.23 35.28 8.53
C ALA A 150 1.11 36.01 8.72
N PRO A 151 1.42 37.07 7.94
CA PRO A 151 2.62 37.88 8.13
C PRO A 151 2.69 38.57 9.50
N SER A 152 1.53 38.77 10.15
CA SER A 152 1.42 39.35 11.50
C SER A 152 1.76 38.35 12.63
N THR A 153 1.84 37.05 12.33
CA THR A 153 2.20 36.03 13.31
C THR A 153 3.70 36.10 13.61
N PRO A 154 4.11 36.23 14.89
CA PRO A 154 5.53 36.21 15.25
C PRO A 154 6.21 34.92 14.81
N ALA A 155 7.25 35.03 13.96
CA ALA A 155 7.92 33.89 13.34
C ALA A 155 8.49 32.90 14.38
N GLU A 156 9.08 33.41 15.46
CA GLU A 156 9.62 32.57 16.53
C GLU A 156 8.54 31.76 17.26
N ARG A 157 7.35 32.34 17.45
CA ARG A 157 6.23 31.65 18.09
C ARG A 157 5.73 30.53 17.18
N ALA A 158 5.56 30.81 15.89
CA ALA A 158 5.15 29.81 14.91
C ALA A 158 6.19 28.69 14.77
N ALA A 159 7.48 29.01 14.83
CA ALA A 159 8.57 28.04 14.78
C ALA A 159 8.54 27.08 15.98
N ARG A 160 8.40 27.63 17.20
CA ARG A 160 8.29 26.81 18.42
C ARG A 160 7.07 25.89 18.37
N GLU A 161 5.94 26.42 17.89
CA GLU A 161 4.71 25.64 17.74
C GLU A 161 4.89 24.48 16.76
N LEU A 162 5.45 24.74 15.57
CA LEU A 162 5.74 23.69 14.59
C LEU A 162 6.66 22.60 15.18
N CYS A 163 7.74 22.98 15.85
CA CYS A 163 8.63 22.00 16.47
C CYS A 163 7.90 21.17 17.53
N THR A 164 7.06 21.80 18.36
CA THR A 164 6.24 21.10 19.36
C THR A 164 5.29 20.10 18.72
N GLN A 165 4.60 20.51 17.64
CA GLN A 165 3.70 19.64 16.90
C GLN A 165 4.43 18.46 16.27
N LEU A 166 5.59 18.69 15.65
CA LEU A 166 6.41 17.62 15.07
C LEU A 166 6.97 16.67 16.14
N GLU A 167 7.31 17.16 17.33
CA GLU A 167 7.70 16.30 18.46
C GLU A 167 6.55 15.38 18.93
N LEU A 168 5.31 15.87 18.92
CA LEU A 168 4.14 15.04 19.19
C LEU A 168 3.96 13.95 18.11
N VAL A 169 4.17 14.29 16.84
CA VAL A 169 4.12 13.31 15.75
C VAL A 169 5.25 12.28 15.87
N VAL A 170 6.47 12.69 16.26
CA VAL A 170 7.57 11.77 16.59
C VAL A 170 7.15 10.80 17.68
N ALA A 171 6.56 11.28 18.77
CA ALA A 171 6.10 10.42 19.85
C ALA A 171 5.02 9.43 19.39
N GLY A 172 4.11 9.86 18.51
CA GLY A 172 3.12 8.99 17.88
C GLY A 172 3.74 7.91 17.00
N ALA A 173 4.73 8.27 16.18
CA ALA A 173 5.47 7.32 15.33
C ALA A 173 6.27 6.31 16.17
N ASP A 174 6.93 6.76 17.23
CA ASP A 174 7.68 5.88 18.14
C ASP A 174 6.74 4.93 18.89
N GLY A 175 5.55 5.41 19.30
CA GLY A 175 4.50 4.56 19.88
C GLY A 175 3.94 3.53 18.89
N LEU A 176 3.85 3.87 17.61
CA LEU A 176 3.50 2.93 16.55
C LEU A 176 4.59 1.86 16.36
N ALA A 177 5.87 2.27 16.38
CA ALA A 177 7.00 1.36 16.30
C ALA A 177 7.10 0.40 17.50
N ALA A 178 6.66 0.81 18.68
CA ALA A 178 6.60 -0.07 19.85
C ALA A 178 5.49 -1.14 19.73
N GLN A 179 4.40 -0.83 19.01
CA GLN A 179 3.27 -1.75 18.81
C GLN A 179 3.50 -2.77 17.70
N VAL A 180 4.52 -2.57 16.86
CA VAL A 180 4.95 -3.53 15.84
C VAL A 180 6.34 -4.04 16.21
N PRO A 181 6.45 -5.09 17.04
CA PRO A 181 7.72 -5.62 17.52
C PRO A 181 8.59 -6.15 16.38
N ASP A 182 9.90 -6.08 16.59
CA ASP A 182 10.86 -6.71 15.69
C ASP A 182 10.81 -8.24 15.88
N VAL A 183 10.32 -8.92 14.86
CA VAL A 183 10.18 -10.37 14.80
C VAL A 183 11.53 -11.07 14.99
N HIS A 184 12.61 -10.49 14.47
CA HIS A 184 13.95 -11.06 14.59
C HIS A 184 14.48 -10.96 16.02
N ALA A 185 14.19 -9.85 16.71
CA ALA A 185 14.48 -9.71 18.14
C ALA A 185 13.72 -10.76 18.96
N GLN A 186 12.43 -10.93 18.69
CA GLN A 186 11.58 -11.92 19.37
C GLN A 186 12.14 -13.35 19.21
N ARG A 187 12.53 -13.72 17.98
CA ARG A 187 13.08 -15.05 17.69
C ARG A 187 14.44 -15.28 18.36
N ALA A 188 15.30 -14.26 18.43
CA ALA A 188 16.58 -14.35 19.11
C ALA A 188 16.42 -14.53 20.64
N GLU A 189 15.45 -13.83 21.23
CA GLU A 189 15.10 -13.98 22.64
C GLU A 189 14.54 -15.37 22.94
N ASP A 190 13.65 -15.88 22.09
CA ASP A 190 13.10 -17.23 22.23
C ASP A 190 14.19 -18.31 22.12
N LEU A 191 15.10 -18.18 21.15
CA LEU A 191 16.26 -19.06 21.03
C LEU A 191 17.16 -19.01 22.27
N THR A 192 17.38 -17.82 22.82
CA THR A 192 18.19 -17.63 24.04
C THR A 192 17.50 -18.26 25.26
N ARG A 193 16.18 -18.06 25.39
CA ARG A 193 15.37 -18.65 26.46
C ARG A 193 15.36 -20.18 26.38
N GLU A 194 15.26 -20.73 25.17
CA GLU A 194 15.30 -22.18 24.93
C GLU A 194 16.70 -22.77 25.17
N MET A 195 17.77 -22.07 24.79
CA MET A 195 19.14 -22.49 25.10
C MET A 195 19.39 -22.53 26.61
N ARG A 196 18.91 -21.52 27.34
CA ARG A 196 19.01 -21.46 28.81
C ARG A 196 18.26 -22.61 29.46
N ARG A 197 17.01 -22.85 29.04
CA ARG A 197 16.18 -23.94 29.56
C ARG A 197 16.82 -25.32 29.35
N ARG A 198 17.54 -25.53 28.25
CA ARG A 198 18.27 -26.76 27.95
C ARG A 198 19.59 -26.93 28.73
N HIS A 199 20.17 -25.87 29.28
CA HIS A 199 21.40 -25.94 30.08
C HIS A 199 21.13 -25.96 31.60
N GLU A 200 19.93 -25.56 32.03
CA GLU A 200 19.50 -25.53 33.44
C GLU A 200 18.69 -26.76 33.87
N GLY A 201 18.45 -27.73 32.97
CA GLY A 201 17.78 -29.01 33.25
C GLY A 201 18.65 -30.20 32.90
#